data_AF-A0A7L2R7I4-F1
#
_entry.id   AF-A0A7L2R7I4-F1
#
_cell.length_a   1.000
_cell.length_b   1.000
_cell.length_c   1.000
_cell.angle_alpha   90.00
_cell.angle_beta   90.00
_cell.angle_gamma   90.00
#
_symmetry.space_group_name_H-M   'P 1'
#
loop_
_entity.id
_entity.type
_entity.pdbx_description
1 polymer ?
#
loop_
_entity_poly.entity_id
_entity_poly.type
_entity_poly.pdbx_seq_one_letter_code
_entity_poly.pdbx_strand_id
1 'polypeptide(L)'
;LYPSIYLPLALPPALRRRFVHHRLREALRVAAFGARGLLPVIAYSRLSFRRSARFLPPADLVHTIGESAALGAAGLVLWGDMSYSRSAESCASLRHYLMSTLGPYVANVTAAARECSYGQCHGHGRCVRRRPHDLGSLLHLGPGAGPPAAFRCHCYRGWAGEGC
;
A
#
# COMPACT_ATOMS: atom_id res chain seq x y z
N LEU A 1 3.99 9.61 9.93
CA LEU A 1 4.59 10.23 8.73
C LEU A 1 3.67 10.04 7.53
N TYR A 2 3.61 11.04 6.65
CA TYR A 2 2.67 11.07 5.52
C TYR A 2 3.37 11.23 4.16
N PRO A 3 4.17 10.25 3.71
CA PRO A 3 4.90 10.37 2.45
C PRO A 3 3.94 10.38 1.26
N SER A 4 4.06 11.36 0.37
CA SER A 4 3.41 11.31 -0.95
C SER A 4 4.12 10.28 -1.83
N ILE A 5 3.37 9.36 -2.42
CA ILE A 5 3.85 8.35 -3.38
C ILE A 5 3.17 8.50 -4.75
N TYR A 6 2.72 9.70 -5.08
CA TYR A 6 2.01 9.98 -6.33
C TYR A 6 2.89 9.68 -7.54
N LEU A 7 2.45 8.75 -8.39
CA LEU A 7 3.18 8.35 -9.59
C LEU A 7 3.13 9.44 -10.66
N PRO A 8 4.28 9.99 -11.10
CA PRO A 8 4.33 10.87 -12.26
C PRO A 8 3.95 10.11 -13.54
N LEU A 9 3.17 10.74 -14.42
CA LEU A 9 2.79 10.13 -15.70
C LEU A 9 4.01 9.81 -16.58
N ALA A 10 4.99 10.71 -16.59
CA ALA A 10 6.24 10.58 -17.36
C ALA A 10 7.23 9.56 -16.75
N LEU A 11 6.96 9.02 -15.56
CA LEU A 11 7.84 8.01 -14.96
C LEU A 11 7.72 6.69 -15.75
N PRO A 12 8.83 6.16 -16.30
CA PRO A 12 8.82 4.91 -17.05
C PRO A 12 8.22 3.77 -16.23
N PRO A 13 7.37 2.90 -16.82
CA PRO A 13 6.74 1.79 -16.10
C PRO A 13 7.72 0.93 -15.29
N ALA A 14 8.90 0.64 -15.86
CA ALA A 14 9.96 -0.14 -15.22
C ALA A 14 10.56 0.50 -13.94
N LEU A 15 10.30 1.79 -13.69
CA LEU A 15 10.80 2.51 -12.52
C LEU A 15 9.72 2.78 -11.46
N ARG A 16 8.43 2.65 -11.79
CA ARG A 16 7.31 3.01 -10.90
C ARG A 16 7.34 2.26 -9.57
N ARG A 17 7.58 0.95 -9.61
CA ARG A 17 7.70 0.10 -8.43
C ARG A 17 8.82 0.57 -7.50
N ARG A 18 10.03 0.77 -8.05
CA ARG A 18 11.20 1.23 -7.29
C ARG A 18 10.99 2.64 -6.72
N PHE A 19 10.38 3.54 -7.50
CA PHE A 19 10.07 4.89 -7.06
C PHE A 19 9.19 4.89 -5.81
N VAL A 20 8.11 4.10 -5.78
CA VAL A 20 7.24 4.02 -4.60
C VAL A 20 7.96 3.31 -3.45
N HIS A 21 8.59 2.17 -3.73
CA HIS A 21 9.32 1.37 -2.75
C HIS A 21 10.29 2.22 -1.93
N HIS A 22 11.17 2.98 -2.59
CA HIS A 22 12.19 3.75 -1.88
C HIS A 22 11.63 4.92 -1.08
N ARG A 23 10.52 5.54 -1.52
CA ARG A 23 9.85 6.60 -0.74
C ARG A 23 9.20 6.07 0.53
N LEU A 24 8.59 4.88 0.45
CA LEU A 24 8.04 4.20 1.62
C LEU A 24 9.14 3.74 2.58
N ARG A 25 10.21 3.13 2.03
CA ARG A 25 11.38 2.70 2.81
C ARG A 25 11.99 3.84 3.59
N GLU A 26 12.12 5.01 2.97
CA GLU A 26 12.68 6.18 3.65
C GLU A 26 11.77 6.67 4.78
N ALA A 27 10.45 6.74 4.55
CA ALA A 27 9.53 7.10 5.62
C ALA A 27 9.58 6.09 6.78
N LEU A 28 9.63 4.79 6.48
CA LEU A 28 9.73 3.74 7.51
C LEU A 28 11.08 3.78 8.26
N ARG A 29 12.18 4.09 7.55
CA ARG A 29 13.50 4.30 8.16
C ARG A 29 13.45 5.46 9.16
N VAL A 30 12.88 6.60 8.77
CA VAL A 30 12.73 7.75 9.66
C VAL A 30 11.77 7.45 10.82
N ALA A 31 10.68 6.72 10.57
CA ALA A 31 9.72 6.34 11.61
C ALA A 31 10.31 5.46 12.72
N ALA A 32 11.40 4.75 12.45
CA ALA A 32 12.11 3.91 13.43
C ALA A 32 12.85 4.71 14.50
N PHE A 33 13.14 5.99 14.26
CA PHE A 33 13.78 6.88 15.25
C PHE A 33 12.76 7.56 16.18
N GLY A 34 11.51 7.12 16.19
CA GLY A 34 10.48 7.68 17.07
C GLY A 34 10.80 7.44 18.54
N ALA A 35 10.83 8.51 19.34
CA ALA A 35 11.18 8.45 20.77
C ALA A 35 10.27 7.55 21.63
N ARG A 36 9.07 7.23 21.16
CA ARG A 36 8.08 6.38 21.86
C ARG A 36 7.76 5.08 21.09
N GLY A 37 8.67 4.65 20.22
CA GLY A 37 8.47 3.53 19.31
C GLY A 37 8.14 3.97 17.88
N LEU A 38 7.76 2.99 17.06
CA LEU A 38 7.61 3.17 15.61
C LEU A 38 6.42 4.07 15.28
N LEU A 39 6.70 5.19 14.60
CA LEU A 39 5.66 6.12 14.17
C LEU A 39 4.83 5.51 13.04
N PRO A 40 3.49 5.68 13.03
CA PRO A 40 2.66 5.19 11.94
C PRO A 40 3.03 5.90 10.64
N VAL A 41 3.22 5.13 9.56
CA VAL A 41 3.39 5.65 8.21
C VAL A 41 2.08 5.48 7.45
N ILE A 42 1.46 6.58 7.03
CA ILE A 42 0.22 6.59 6.26
C ILE A 42 0.53 7.25 4.91
N ALA A 43 0.70 6.44 3.87
CA ALA A 43 1.14 6.93 2.56
C ALA A 43 0.03 7.70 1.85
N TYR A 44 0.37 8.80 1.17
CA TYR A 44 -0.57 9.51 0.30
C TYR A 44 -0.41 9.00 -1.13
N SER A 45 -1.44 8.33 -1.66
CA SER A 45 -1.53 7.91 -3.06
C SER A 45 -2.66 8.63 -3.78
N ARG A 46 -2.70 8.51 -5.11
CA ARG A 46 -3.78 9.03 -5.96
C ARG A 46 -4.46 7.89 -6.69
N LEU A 47 -5.69 8.14 -7.11
CA LEU A 47 -6.43 7.26 -8.04
C LEU A 47 -5.87 7.33 -9.47
N SER A 48 -5.26 8.47 -9.83
CA SER A 48 -4.69 8.77 -11.14
C SER A 48 -3.20 9.12 -11.06
N PHE A 49 -2.52 9.14 -12.21
CA PHE A 49 -1.17 9.70 -12.28
C PHE A 49 -1.17 11.17 -11.83
N ARG A 50 -0.06 11.61 -11.22
CA ARG A 50 0.15 12.98 -10.77
C ARG A 50 -0.10 13.96 -11.93
N ARG A 51 -0.97 14.95 -11.70
CA ARG A 51 -1.39 15.98 -12.68
C ARG A 51 -1.99 15.39 -13.97
N SER A 52 -2.71 14.27 -13.86
CA SER A 52 -3.40 13.63 -14.98
C SER A 52 -4.77 13.08 -14.52
N ALA A 53 -5.76 13.08 -15.41
CA ALA A 53 -7.04 12.41 -15.18
C ALA A 53 -6.97 10.88 -15.40
N ARG A 54 -5.85 10.36 -15.93
CA ARG A 54 -5.71 8.94 -16.24
C ARG A 54 -5.56 8.11 -14.97
N PHE A 55 -6.57 7.29 -14.67
CA PHE A 55 -6.54 6.37 -13.53
C PHE A 55 -5.36 5.39 -13.60
N LEU A 56 -4.89 4.95 -12.43
CA LEU A 56 -3.82 3.98 -12.34
C LEU A 56 -4.32 2.60 -12.80
N PRO A 57 -3.61 1.90 -13.70
CA PRO A 57 -3.95 0.53 -14.03
C PRO A 57 -3.67 -0.41 -12.84
N PRO A 58 -4.23 -1.64 -12.83
CA PRO A 58 -4.03 -2.61 -11.75
C PRO A 58 -2.56 -2.81 -11.35
N ALA A 59 -1.64 -2.89 -12.31
CA ALA A 59 -0.21 -3.02 -12.02
C ALA A 59 0.35 -1.87 -11.16
N ASP A 60 -0.13 -0.64 -11.37
CA ASP A 60 0.33 0.52 -10.59
C ASP A 60 -0.39 0.64 -9.24
N LEU A 61 -1.58 0.05 -9.08
CA LEU A 61 -2.19 -0.17 -7.76
C LEU A 61 -1.36 -1.16 -6.93
N VAL A 62 -0.81 -2.20 -7.57
CA VAL A 62 0.14 -3.11 -6.95
C VAL A 62 1.40 -2.38 -6.50
N HIS A 63 1.98 -1.57 -7.38
CA HIS A 63 3.18 -0.78 -7.06
C HIS A 63 2.96 0.30 -5.99
N THR A 64 1.71 0.70 -5.73
CA THR A 64 1.38 1.74 -4.73
C THR A 64 0.79 1.16 -3.46
N ILE A 65 -0.47 0.73 -3.50
CA ILE A 65 -1.22 0.22 -2.35
C ILE A 65 -0.65 -1.13 -1.90
N GLY A 66 -0.37 -2.03 -2.85
CA GLY A 66 0.19 -3.35 -2.54
C GLY A 66 1.55 -3.26 -1.87
N GLU A 67 2.45 -2.45 -2.43
CA GLU A 67 3.77 -2.20 -1.86
C GLU A 67 3.70 -1.53 -0.47
N SER A 68 2.73 -0.62 -0.26
CA SER A 68 2.51 -0.01 1.06
C SER A 68 2.11 -1.04 2.11
N ALA A 69 1.17 -1.93 1.79
CA ALA A 69 0.77 -3.01 2.68
C ALA A 69 1.92 -3.98 2.95
N ALA A 70 2.64 -4.41 1.91
CA ALA A 70 3.74 -5.37 2.04
C ALA A 70 4.89 -4.83 2.91
N LEU A 71 5.16 -3.52 2.89
CA LEU A 71 6.17 -2.88 3.74
C LEU A 71 5.67 -2.56 5.16
N GLY A 72 4.42 -2.88 5.51
CA GLY A 72 3.88 -2.66 6.85
C GLY A 72 3.46 -1.22 7.12
N ALA A 73 3.11 -0.44 6.09
CA ALA A 73 2.52 0.87 6.30
C ALA A 73 1.26 0.75 7.17
N ALA A 74 1.00 1.77 7.99
CA ALA A 74 -0.18 1.80 8.85
C ALA A 74 -1.49 1.99 8.10
N GLY A 75 -1.40 2.53 6.89
CA GLY A 75 -2.54 2.73 6.02
C GLY A 75 -2.15 3.60 4.84
N LEU A 76 -3.16 4.03 4.10
CA LEU A 76 -3.00 4.83 2.91
C LEU A 76 -4.17 5.81 2.77
N VAL A 77 -3.87 7.04 2.39
CA VAL A 77 -4.86 8.06 2.02
C VAL A 77 -4.91 8.13 0.51
N LEU A 78 -6.09 7.84 -0.06
CA LEU A 78 -6.37 8.02 -1.48
C LEU A 78 -6.85 9.44 -1.70
N TRP A 79 -5.98 10.28 -2.27
CA TRP A 79 -6.29 11.67 -2.56
C TRP A 79 -6.76 11.87 -4.00
N GLY A 80 -7.75 12.74 -4.15
CA GLY A 80 -8.25 13.21 -5.43
C GLY A 80 -8.36 14.72 -5.47
N ASP A 81 -8.19 15.28 -6.65
CA ASP A 81 -8.54 16.67 -6.89
C ASP A 81 -9.88 16.74 -7.65
N MET A 82 -10.35 17.96 -7.88
CA MET A 82 -11.65 18.18 -8.51
C MET A 82 -11.77 17.56 -9.91
N SER A 83 -10.67 17.17 -10.59
CA SER A 83 -10.72 16.57 -11.93
C SER A 83 -11.56 15.30 -12.02
N TYR A 84 -11.76 14.58 -10.90
CA TYR A 84 -12.56 13.35 -10.89
C TYR A 84 -14.07 13.60 -10.82
N SER A 85 -14.48 14.85 -10.55
CA SER A 85 -15.87 15.20 -10.27
C SER A 85 -16.30 16.52 -10.93
N ARG A 86 -15.67 16.92 -12.05
CA ARG A 86 -16.00 18.19 -12.75
C ARG A 86 -17.24 18.09 -13.62
N SER A 87 -17.63 16.89 -14.02
CA SER A 87 -18.78 16.61 -14.89
C SER A 87 -19.43 15.26 -14.57
N ALA A 88 -20.64 15.04 -15.06
CA ALA A 88 -21.36 13.77 -14.94
C ALA A 88 -20.54 12.60 -15.51
N GLU A 89 -19.86 12.82 -16.64
CA GLU A 89 -19.01 11.83 -17.29
C GLU A 89 -17.78 11.50 -16.43
N SER A 90 -17.14 12.50 -15.82
CA SER A 90 -16.01 12.26 -14.92
C SER A 90 -16.43 11.45 -13.68
N CYS A 91 -17.59 11.76 -13.09
CA CYS A 91 -18.16 11.00 -11.97
C CYS A 91 -18.52 9.57 -12.39
N ALA A 92 -19.12 9.38 -13.56
CA ALA A 92 -19.46 8.06 -14.09
C ALA A 92 -18.20 7.21 -14.35
N SER A 93 -17.15 7.82 -14.92
CA SER A 93 -15.84 7.18 -15.14
C SER A 93 -15.18 6.79 -13.82
N LEU A 94 -15.20 7.69 -12.81
CA LEU A 94 -14.72 7.38 -11.48
C LEU A 94 -15.50 6.21 -10.87
N ARG A 95 -16.84 6.25 -10.89
CA ARG A 95 -17.68 5.16 -10.37
C ARG A 95 -17.34 3.83 -11.04
N HIS A 96 -17.20 3.81 -12.36
CA HIS A 96 -16.80 2.61 -13.08
C HIS A 96 -15.43 2.09 -12.61
N TYR A 97 -14.43 2.96 -12.49
CA TYR A 97 -13.09 2.60 -12.01
C TYR A 97 -13.11 2.09 -10.55
N LEU A 98 -13.90 2.70 -9.68
CA LEU A 98 -14.06 2.26 -8.29
C LEU A 98 -14.66 0.86 -8.22
N MET A 99 -15.70 0.58 -9.01
CA MET A 99 -16.40 -0.71 -8.94
C MET A 99 -15.62 -1.84 -9.64
N SER A 100 -15.00 -1.56 -10.79
CA SER A 100 -14.35 -2.58 -11.61
C SER A 100 -12.90 -2.87 -11.22
N THR A 101 -12.19 -1.87 -10.68
CA THR A 101 -10.72 -1.95 -10.54
C THR A 101 -10.27 -1.66 -9.12
N LEU A 102 -10.50 -0.44 -8.61
CA LEU A 102 -9.91 -0.02 -7.35
C LEU A 102 -10.54 -0.73 -6.15
N GLY A 103 -11.86 -0.77 -6.07
CA GLY A 103 -12.61 -1.35 -4.96
C GLY A 103 -12.25 -2.81 -4.72
N PRO A 104 -12.34 -3.70 -5.72
CA PRO A 104 -11.92 -5.09 -5.60
C PRO A 104 -10.47 -5.24 -5.13
N TYR A 105 -9.55 -4.42 -5.66
CA TYR A 105 -8.14 -4.48 -5.29
C TYR A 105 -7.88 -4.02 -3.85
N VAL A 106 -8.50 -2.92 -3.41
CA VAL A 106 -8.43 -2.44 -2.02
C VAL A 106 -9.00 -3.47 -1.05
N ALA A 107 -10.15 -4.06 -1.39
CA ALA A 107 -10.76 -5.12 -0.58
C ALA A 107 -9.83 -6.34 -0.44
N ASN A 108 -9.23 -6.78 -1.54
CA ASN A 108 -8.28 -7.91 -1.54
C ASN A 108 -7.06 -7.64 -0.64
N VAL A 109 -6.36 -6.52 -0.83
CA VAL A 109 -5.16 -6.19 -0.03
C VAL A 109 -5.52 -6.01 1.44
N THR A 110 -6.65 -5.37 1.73
CA THR A 110 -7.10 -5.14 3.11
C THR A 110 -7.43 -6.46 3.81
N ALA A 111 -8.15 -7.35 3.14
CA ALA A 111 -8.47 -8.66 3.66
C ALA A 111 -7.21 -9.52 3.83
N ALA A 112 -6.29 -9.54 2.85
CA ALA A 112 -5.02 -10.25 2.96
C ALA A 112 -4.16 -9.77 4.15
N ALA A 113 -4.06 -8.45 4.34
CA ALA A 113 -3.33 -7.89 5.48
C ALA A 113 -3.98 -8.26 6.82
N ARG A 114 -5.32 -8.30 6.87
CA ARG A 114 -6.09 -8.72 8.05
C ARG A 114 -5.88 -10.20 8.35
N GLU A 115 -6.04 -11.07 7.36
CA GLU A 115 -5.83 -12.52 7.50
C GLU A 115 -4.40 -12.83 7.95
N CYS A 116 -3.40 -12.16 7.36
CA CYS A 116 -2.02 -12.33 7.79
C CYS A 116 -1.80 -11.88 9.24
N SER A 117 -2.40 -10.76 9.65
CA SER A 117 -2.35 -10.29 11.03
C SER A 117 -2.94 -11.31 12.00
N TYR A 118 -4.13 -11.86 11.72
CA TYR A 118 -4.74 -12.86 12.60
C TYR A 118 -4.03 -14.22 12.58
N GLY A 119 -3.68 -14.72 11.39
CA GLY A 119 -3.10 -16.05 11.22
C GLY A 119 -1.63 -16.17 11.60
N GLN A 120 -0.84 -15.11 11.45
CA GLN A 120 0.61 -15.16 11.74
C GLN A 120 1.02 -14.29 12.92
N CYS A 121 0.28 -13.20 13.18
CA CYS A 121 0.62 -12.22 14.22
C CYS A 121 -0.44 -12.15 15.33
N HIS A 122 -1.26 -13.20 15.50
CA HIS A 122 -2.32 -13.35 16.50
C HIS A 122 -3.31 -12.17 16.63
N GLY A 123 -3.43 -11.34 15.58
CA GLY A 123 -4.25 -10.12 15.61
C GLY A 123 -3.61 -8.93 16.33
N HIS A 124 -2.36 -9.07 16.76
CA HIS A 124 -1.64 -8.13 17.62
C HIS A 124 -0.40 -7.52 16.95
N GLY A 125 -0.23 -7.76 15.65
CA GLY A 125 0.80 -7.12 14.83
C GLY A 125 0.42 -7.05 13.36
N ARG A 126 1.25 -6.36 12.58
CA ARG A 126 1.13 -6.31 11.12
C ARG A 126 2.16 -7.23 10.48
N CYS A 127 1.77 -7.87 9.39
CA CYS A 127 2.72 -8.56 8.54
C CYS A 127 3.55 -7.55 7.74
N VAL A 128 4.86 -7.74 7.79
CA VAL A 128 5.85 -6.93 7.09
C VAL A 128 6.78 -7.86 6.31
N ARG A 129 7.02 -7.53 5.05
CA ARG A 129 7.89 -8.30 4.17
C ARG A 129 9.28 -8.42 4.77
N ARG A 130 9.76 -9.65 4.93
CA ARG A 130 11.05 -9.96 5.57
C ARG A 130 12.23 -9.36 4.82
N ARG A 131 12.21 -9.51 3.49
CA ARG A 131 13.24 -8.99 2.57
C ARG A 131 12.66 -7.82 1.79
N PRO A 132 12.89 -6.56 2.21
CA PRO A 132 12.28 -5.42 1.55
C PRO A 132 12.60 -5.33 0.05
N HIS A 133 13.77 -5.83 -0.37
CA HIS A 133 14.23 -5.84 -1.77
C HIS A 133 13.57 -6.91 -2.63
N ASP A 134 12.98 -7.96 -2.04
CA ASP A 134 12.16 -8.91 -2.78
C ASP A 134 10.81 -8.26 -3.05
N LEU A 135 10.75 -7.44 -4.10
CA LEU A 135 9.55 -6.68 -4.36
C LEU A 135 8.36 -7.60 -4.67
N GLY A 136 8.61 -8.83 -5.16
CA GLY A 136 7.61 -9.81 -5.60
C GLY A 136 6.64 -10.28 -4.53
N SER A 137 7.07 -10.31 -3.27
CA SER A 137 6.23 -10.73 -2.15
C SER A 137 5.24 -9.62 -1.77
N LEU A 138 3.95 -9.88 -1.98
CA LEU A 138 2.83 -8.95 -1.76
C LEU A 138 1.75 -9.60 -0.90
N LEU A 139 0.96 -8.77 -0.19
CA LEU A 139 -0.19 -9.22 0.59
C LEU A 139 -1.45 -9.19 -0.28
N HIS A 140 -1.74 -10.31 -0.94
CA HIS A 140 -2.94 -10.53 -1.74
C HIS A 140 -3.64 -11.82 -1.33
N LEU A 141 -4.95 -11.91 -1.58
CA LEU A 141 -5.70 -13.16 -1.51
C LEU A 141 -5.66 -13.87 -2.88
N GLY A 142 -5.38 -15.17 -2.89
CA GLY A 142 -5.42 -16.01 -4.10
C GLY A 142 -4.11 -16.00 -4.92
N PRO A 143 -4.19 -16.19 -6.26
CA PRO A 143 -3.02 -16.20 -7.13
C PRO A 143 -2.23 -14.88 -7.04
N GLY A 144 -0.97 -14.94 -6.62
CA GLY A 144 -0.14 -13.76 -6.36
C GLY A 144 0.05 -13.42 -4.89
N ALA A 145 -0.56 -14.16 -3.96
CA ALA A 145 -0.22 -14.12 -2.55
C ALA A 145 1.27 -14.48 -2.36
N GLY A 146 2.02 -13.63 -1.67
CA GLY A 146 3.35 -14.02 -1.19
C GLY A 146 3.22 -15.16 -0.18
N PRO A 147 4.18 -16.10 -0.12
CA PRO A 147 4.13 -17.18 0.86
C PRO A 147 4.15 -16.59 2.28
N PRO A 148 3.47 -17.19 3.28
CA PRO A 148 3.49 -16.70 4.66
C PRO A 148 4.92 -16.53 5.21
N ALA A 149 5.84 -17.39 4.76
CA ALA A 149 7.27 -17.31 5.10
C ALA A 149 7.97 -16.04 4.59
N ALA A 150 7.44 -15.34 3.58
CA ALA A 150 7.98 -14.07 3.10
C ALA A 150 7.68 -12.90 4.06
N PHE A 151 6.79 -13.09 5.04
CA PHE A 151 6.39 -12.08 6.00
C PHE A 151 6.84 -12.43 7.41
N ARG A 152 7.04 -11.39 8.22
CA ARG A 152 7.25 -11.45 9.66
C ARG A 152 6.30 -10.47 10.35
N CYS A 153 6.11 -10.65 11.64
CA CYS A 153 5.28 -9.75 12.41
C CYS A 153 6.06 -8.51 12.89
N HIS A 154 5.35 -7.39 12.87
CA HIS A 154 5.72 -6.17 13.56
C HIS A 154 4.60 -5.88 14.56
N CYS A 155 4.91 -6.07 15.83
CA CYS A 155 3.93 -6.05 16.90
C CYS A 155 3.40 -4.66 17.20
N TYR A 156 2.13 -4.58 17.57
CA TYR A 156 1.55 -3.38 18.14
C TYR A 156 2.15 -3.11 19.52
N ARG A 157 2.00 -1.87 19.98
CA ARG A 157 2.50 -1.47 21.30
C ARG A 157 1.88 -2.35 22.39
N GLY A 158 2.73 -2.92 23.23
CA GLY A 158 2.34 -3.83 24.32
C GLY A 158 2.55 -5.31 24.00
N TRP A 159 2.94 -5.65 22.77
CA TRP A 159 3.13 -7.01 22.30
C TRP A 159 4.56 -7.24 21.81
N ALA A 160 5.04 -8.49 21.90
CA ALA A 160 6.41 -8.87 21.56
C ALA A 160 6.53 -10.34 21.14
N GLY A 161 7.69 -10.73 20.62
CA GLY A 161 7.94 -12.08 20.09
C GLY A 161 7.70 -12.20 18.60
N GLU A 162 7.89 -13.41 18.04
CA GLU A 162 7.76 -13.63 16.60
C GLU A 162 6.31 -13.54 16.09
N GLY A 163 5.33 -13.81 16.95
CA GLY A 163 3.89 -13.81 16.65
C GLY A 163 3.07 -12.69 17.29
N CYS A 164 3.70 -11.78 18.06
CA CYS A 164 3.06 -10.61 18.70
C CYS A 164 1.88 -10.87 19.65
#